data_AF-A0A7S1RBI8-F1
#
_entry.id   AF-A0A7S1RBI8-F1
#
_cell.length_a   1.000
_cell.length_b   1.000
_cell.length_c   1.000
_cell.angle_alpha   90.00
_cell.angle_beta   90.00
_cell.angle_gamma   90.00
#
_symmetry.space_group_name_H-M   'P 1'
#
loop_
_entity.id
_entity.type
_entity.pdbx_description
1 polymer ?
#
loop_
_entity_poly.entity_id
_entity_poly.type
_entity_poly.pdbx_seq_one_letter_code
_entity_poly.pdbx_strand_id
1 'polypeptide(L)'
;EEEGLDPTALEAAQSGVLFGLIEPVDTIPSAMGEAFQNTLQGQPPDQLEWLLKEVQAVTQESVQAALRSHLLPLFTGSCGRTVSLVCPAQKRPQLQAGLAELEPPLKLAHFEVDAFVKALAPEDGFKGLRAQVLSATGQ
;
A
#
# COMPACT_ATOMS: atom_id res chain seq x y z
N GLU A 1 -7.28 -13.34 -24.02
CA GLU A 1 -6.32 -14.29 -23.41
C GLU A 1 -6.63 -14.26 -21.92
N GLU A 2 -6.80 -15.41 -21.26
CA GLU A 2 -7.03 -15.43 -19.81
C GLU A 2 -5.76 -14.87 -19.14
N GLU A 3 -5.81 -13.61 -18.70
CA GLU A 3 -4.86 -13.03 -17.73
C GLU A 3 -5.09 -13.70 -16.36
N GLY A 4 -4.85 -15.01 -16.30
CA GLY A 4 -4.75 -15.74 -15.05
C GLY A 4 -3.41 -15.41 -14.39
N LEU A 5 -3.44 -15.09 -13.10
CA LEU A 5 -2.24 -15.08 -12.26
C LEU A 5 -1.51 -16.42 -12.42
N ASP A 6 -0.24 -16.39 -12.84
CA ASP A 6 0.60 -17.59 -12.94
C ASP A 6 0.61 -18.33 -11.58
N PRO A 7 0.24 -19.63 -11.53
CA PRO A 7 0.25 -20.39 -10.28
C PRO A 7 1.61 -20.36 -9.59
N THR A 8 2.69 -20.35 -10.35
CA THR A 8 4.06 -20.26 -9.82
C THR A 8 4.32 -18.94 -9.11
N ALA A 9 3.73 -17.85 -9.63
CA ALA A 9 3.84 -16.53 -9.03
C ALA A 9 3.07 -16.44 -7.70
N LEU A 10 1.94 -17.15 -7.59
CA LEU A 10 1.19 -17.22 -6.33
C LEU A 10 1.97 -17.97 -5.25
N GLU A 11 2.53 -19.14 -5.57
CA GLU A 11 3.34 -19.92 -4.63
C GLU A 11 4.61 -19.16 -4.19
N ALA A 12 5.25 -18.47 -5.12
CA ALA A 12 6.41 -17.62 -4.83
C ALA A 12 6.02 -16.45 -3.89
N ALA A 13 4.88 -15.80 -4.15
CA ALA A 13 4.37 -14.72 -3.30
C ALA A 13 4.02 -15.21 -1.90
N GLN A 14 3.34 -16.36 -1.79
CA GLN A 14 3.04 -16.99 -0.50
C GLN A 14 4.32 -17.29 0.28
N SER A 15 5.32 -17.89 -0.38
CA SER A 15 6.62 -18.21 0.22
C SER A 15 7.33 -16.95 0.74
N GLY A 16 7.29 -15.85 0.00
CA GLY A 16 7.86 -14.57 0.43
C GLY A 16 7.18 -14.00 1.68
N VAL A 17 5.84 -14.08 1.74
CA VAL A 17 5.08 -13.64 2.91
C VAL A 17 5.36 -14.54 4.12
N LEU A 18 5.41 -15.86 3.93
CA LEU A 18 5.76 -16.81 5.00
C LEU A 18 7.15 -16.53 5.57
N PHE A 19 8.14 -16.27 4.70
CA PHE A 19 9.48 -15.91 5.15
C PHE A 19 9.47 -14.63 5.99
N GLY A 20 8.77 -13.58 5.54
CA GLY A 20 8.65 -12.33 6.30
C GLY A 20 7.91 -12.47 7.64
N LEU A 21 7.02 -13.47 7.78
CA LEU A 21 6.37 -13.78 9.06
C LEU A 21 7.29 -14.56 10.00
N ILE A 22 8.19 -15.41 9.47
CA ILE A 22 9.06 -16.28 10.28
C ILE A 22 10.35 -15.56 10.68
N GLU A 23 10.88 -14.67 9.84
CA GLU A 23 12.13 -13.93 10.09
C GLU A 23 12.18 -13.23 11.46
N PRO A 24 11.12 -12.55 11.95
CA PRO A 24 11.14 -11.88 13.25
C PRO A 24 11.10 -12.84 14.46
N VAL A 25 10.86 -14.14 14.24
CA VAL A 25 10.74 -15.15 15.31
C VAL A 25 11.78 -16.28 15.17
N ASP A 26 12.84 -16.04 14.41
CA ASP A 26 13.91 -16.99 14.13
C ASP A 26 14.65 -17.47 15.41
N THR A 27 14.62 -16.65 16.45
CA THR A 27 15.33 -16.82 17.70
C THR A 27 14.41 -16.56 18.88
N ILE A 28 14.67 -17.24 20.00
CA ILE A 28 13.87 -17.13 21.22
C ILE A 28 13.72 -15.66 21.71
N PRO A 29 14.79 -14.84 21.75
CA PRO A 29 14.66 -13.44 22.18
C PRO A 29 13.76 -12.61 21.26
N SER A 30 13.85 -12.82 19.93
CA SER A 30 13.04 -12.09 18.95
C SER A 30 11.57 -12.50 19.03
N ALA A 31 11.29 -13.81 19.18
CA ALA A 31 9.94 -14.31 19.41
C ALA A 31 9.31 -13.76 20.70
N MET A 32 10.10 -13.60 21.77
CA MET A 32 9.62 -12.94 23.00
C MET A 32 9.31 -11.46 22.78
N GLY A 33 10.15 -10.76 22.01
CA GLY A 33 9.92 -9.37 21.62
C GLY A 33 8.62 -9.19 20.83
N GLU A 34 8.38 -10.06 19.86
CA GLU A 34 7.16 -10.07 19.06
C GLU A 34 5.92 -10.36 19.92
N ALA A 35 5.98 -11.35 20.81
CA ALA A 35 4.87 -11.66 21.72
C ALA A 35 4.55 -10.49 22.66
N PHE A 36 5.57 -9.78 23.14
CA PHE A 36 5.39 -8.57 23.94
C PHE A 36 4.75 -7.45 23.12
N GLN A 37 5.21 -7.25 21.88
CA GLN A 37 4.66 -6.25 20.97
C GLN A 37 3.19 -6.53 20.63
N ASN A 38 2.83 -7.79 20.36
CA ASN A 38 1.46 -8.21 20.12
C ASN A 38 0.58 -7.93 21.35
N THR A 39 1.10 -8.20 22.55
CA THR A 39 0.41 -7.87 23.80
C THR A 39 0.16 -6.36 23.94
N LEU A 40 1.16 -5.53 23.62
CA LEU A 40 1.01 -4.06 23.65
C LEU A 40 -0.01 -3.55 22.62
N GLN A 41 -0.14 -4.22 21.49
CA GLN A 41 -1.12 -3.90 20.44
C GLN A 41 -2.50 -4.52 20.71
N GLY A 42 -2.69 -5.27 21.80
CA GLY A 42 -3.93 -5.97 22.11
C GLY A 42 -4.24 -7.13 21.15
N GLN A 43 -3.20 -7.65 20.49
CA GLN A 43 -3.29 -8.77 19.58
C GLN A 43 -3.08 -10.10 20.32
N PRO A 44 -3.66 -11.20 19.81
CA PRO A 44 -3.55 -12.49 20.47
C PRO A 44 -2.12 -13.06 20.36
N PRO A 45 -1.65 -13.84 21.36
CA PRO A 45 -0.29 -14.36 21.39
C PRO A 45 0.02 -15.36 20.25
N ASP A 46 -1.01 -16.01 19.71
CA ASP A 46 -0.96 -16.97 18.60
C ASP A 46 -1.26 -16.33 17.23
N GLN A 47 -1.28 -14.98 17.15
CA GLN A 47 -1.58 -14.26 15.92
C GLN A 47 -0.69 -14.68 14.75
N LEU A 48 0.60 -14.91 15.00
CA LEU A 48 1.53 -15.30 13.94
C LEU A 48 1.20 -16.70 13.40
N GLU A 49 0.83 -17.64 14.27
CA GLU A 49 0.40 -18.98 13.86
C GLU A 49 -0.91 -18.91 13.07
N TRP A 50 -1.84 -18.06 13.49
CA TRP A 50 -3.06 -17.80 12.75
C TRP A 50 -2.77 -17.21 11.36
N LEU A 51 -1.93 -16.18 11.26
CA LEU A 51 -1.53 -15.56 9.99
C LEU A 51 -0.87 -16.56 9.04
N LEU A 52 0.00 -17.44 9.55
CA LEU A 52 0.63 -18.49 8.75
C LEU A 52 -0.40 -19.45 8.14
N LYS A 53 -1.45 -19.80 8.89
CA LYS A 53 -2.54 -20.67 8.40
C LYS A 53 -3.37 -19.95 7.33
N GLU A 54 -3.71 -18.68 7.56
CA GLU A 54 -4.49 -17.90 6.59
C GLU A 54 -3.73 -17.70 5.28
N VAL A 55 -2.43 -17.37 5.32
CA VAL A 55 -1.59 -17.18 4.12
C VAL A 55 -1.53 -18.46 3.28
N GLN A 56 -1.43 -19.63 3.91
CA GLN A 56 -1.45 -20.93 3.22
C GLN A 56 -2.83 -21.27 2.62
N ALA A 57 -3.91 -20.72 3.17
CA ALA A 57 -5.27 -20.92 2.66
C ALA A 57 -5.65 -19.96 1.52
N VAL A 58 -4.80 -18.97 1.20
CA VAL A 58 -5.08 -17.99 0.14
C VAL A 58 -5.13 -18.65 -1.24
N THR A 59 -6.24 -18.48 -1.94
CA THR A 59 -6.40 -18.94 -3.33
C THR A 59 -6.20 -17.81 -4.34
N GLN A 60 -6.06 -18.17 -5.61
CA GLN A 60 -5.96 -17.21 -6.72
C GLN A 60 -7.20 -16.30 -6.79
N GLU A 61 -8.39 -16.85 -6.58
CA GLU A 61 -9.65 -16.09 -6.57
C GLU A 61 -9.68 -15.09 -5.41
N SER A 62 -9.14 -15.49 -4.25
CA SER A 62 -9.03 -14.62 -3.07
C SER A 62 -8.13 -13.42 -3.36
N VAL A 63 -7.00 -13.64 -4.05
CA VAL A 63 -6.11 -12.56 -4.49
C VAL A 63 -6.81 -11.65 -5.50
N GLN A 64 -7.47 -12.21 -6.53
CA GLN A 64 -8.20 -11.40 -7.51
C GLN A 64 -9.33 -10.58 -6.87
N ALA A 65 -10.06 -11.17 -5.92
CA ALA A 65 -11.10 -10.47 -5.16
C ALA A 65 -10.50 -9.31 -4.32
N ALA A 66 -9.35 -9.53 -3.67
CA ALA A 66 -8.64 -8.50 -2.93
C ALA A 66 -8.13 -7.38 -3.84
N LEU A 67 -7.55 -7.70 -5.01
CA LEU A 67 -7.14 -6.71 -6.01
C LEU A 67 -8.32 -5.84 -6.44
N ARG A 68 -9.46 -6.47 -6.76
CA ARG A 68 -10.70 -5.76 -7.16
C ARG A 68 -11.32 -4.92 -6.05
N SER A 69 -11.23 -5.38 -4.80
CA SER A 69 -11.83 -4.72 -3.64
C SER A 69 -10.98 -3.59 -3.06
N HIS A 70 -9.65 -3.71 -3.16
CA HIS A 70 -8.74 -2.82 -2.43
C HIS A 70 -7.81 -1.99 -3.31
N LEU A 71 -7.39 -2.51 -4.47
CA LEU A 71 -6.44 -1.83 -5.36
C LEU A 71 -7.13 -1.14 -6.54
N LEU A 72 -8.05 -1.80 -7.24
CA LEU A 72 -8.79 -1.16 -8.34
C LEU A 72 -9.57 0.09 -7.91
N PRO A 73 -10.15 0.16 -6.69
CA PRO A 73 -10.80 1.37 -6.19
C PRO A 73 -9.88 2.59 -6.09
N LEU A 74 -8.55 2.38 -5.96
CA LEU A 74 -7.57 3.47 -5.93
C LEU A 74 -7.49 4.20 -7.27
N PHE A 75 -7.68 3.48 -8.38
CA PHE A 75 -7.59 4.04 -9.72
C PHE A 75 -8.94 4.52 -10.26
N THR A 76 -10.04 4.01 -9.70
CA THR A 76 -11.41 4.40 -10.09
C THR A 76 -11.95 5.59 -9.28
N GLY A 77 -11.14 6.21 -8.42
CA GLY A 77 -11.53 7.41 -7.64
C GLY A 77 -12.69 7.20 -6.67
N SER A 78 -13.14 5.96 -6.47
CA SER A 78 -14.28 5.60 -5.63
C SER A 78 -13.97 5.68 -4.14
N CYS A 79 -12.68 5.59 -3.78
CA CYS A 79 -12.20 5.88 -2.43
C CYS A 79 -11.48 7.23 -2.42
N GLY A 80 -11.85 8.14 -1.51
CA GLY A 80 -11.20 9.44 -1.30
C GLY A 80 -9.78 9.35 -0.72
N ARG A 81 -8.91 8.56 -1.35
CA ARG A 81 -7.52 8.31 -0.95
C ARG A 81 -6.57 9.16 -1.79
N THR A 82 -5.57 9.73 -1.14
CA THR A 82 -4.47 10.47 -1.79
C THR A 82 -3.31 9.50 -2.04
N VAL A 83 -2.78 9.48 -3.26
CA VAL A 83 -1.59 8.70 -3.62
C VAL A 83 -0.44 9.66 -3.90
N SER A 84 0.74 9.39 -3.33
CA SER A 84 1.97 10.12 -3.62
C SER A 84 2.85 9.27 -4.52
N LEU A 85 3.34 9.86 -5.62
CA LEU A 85 4.19 9.20 -6.60
C LEU A 85 5.50 9.97 -6.68
N VAL A 86 6.61 9.31 -6.36
CA VAL A 86 7.96 9.87 -6.52
C VAL A 86 8.54 9.32 -7.81
N CYS A 87 8.84 10.20 -8.77
CA CYS A 87 9.41 9.82 -10.06
C CYS A 87 10.56 10.74 -10.46
N PRO A 88 11.55 10.25 -11.24
CA PRO A 88 12.56 11.11 -11.84
C PRO A 88 11.91 12.15 -12.75
N ALA A 89 12.40 13.40 -12.71
CA ALA A 89 11.80 14.53 -13.44
C ALA A 89 11.60 14.26 -14.95
N GLN A 90 12.47 13.46 -15.55
CA GLN A 90 12.43 13.07 -16.96
C GLN A 90 11.22 12.20 -17.33
N LYS A 91 10.72 11.38 -16.40
CA LYS A 91 9.57 10.48 -16.61
C LYS A 91 8.24 11.12 -16.22
N ARG A 92 8.26 12.32 -15.63
CA ARG A 92 7.06 13.06 -15.22
C ARG A 92 6.05 13.26 -16.35
N PRO A 93 6.43 13.67 -17.57
CA PRO A 93 5.46 13.89 -18.65
C PRO A 93 4.73 12.61 -19.07
N GLN A 94 5.46 11.48 -19.09
CA GLN A 94 4.90 10.17 -19.42
C GLN A 94 3.94 9.70 -18.33
N LEU A 95 4.30 9.89 -17.07
CA LEU A 95 3.44 9.55 -15.93
C LEU A 95 2.18 10.42 -15.90
N GLN A 96 2.30 11.72 -16.16
CA GLN A 96 1.15 12.62 -16.25
C GLN A 96 0.20 12.25 -17.40
N ALA A 97 0.74 11.85 -18.56
CA ALA A 97 -0.05 11.35 -19.67
C ALA A 97 -0.81 10.06 -19.29
N GLY A 98 -0.10 9.06 -18.73
CA GLY A 98 -0.71 7.79 -18.33
C GLY A 98 -1.77 7.93 -17.21
N LEU A 99 -1.58 8.84 -16.26
CA LEU A 99 -2.59 9.11 -15.22
C LEU A 99 -3.80 9.90 -15.73
N ALA A 100 -3.63 10.69 -16.80
CA ALA A 100 -4.73 11.40 -17.43
C ALA A 100 -5.63 10.48 -18.27
N GLU A 101 -5.09 9.34 -18.73
CA GLU A 101 -5.83 8.30 -19.45
C GLU A 101 -6.69 7.41 -18.54
N LEU A 102 -6.55 7.51 -17.21
CA LEU A 102 -7.35 6.75 -16.26
C LEU A 102 -8.75 7.35 -16.09
N GLU A 103 -9.75 6.48 -15.98
CA GLU A 103 -11.13 6.87 -15.66
C GLU A 103 -11.49 6.49 -14.21
N PRO A 104 -11.87 7.46 -13.35
CA PRO A 104 -11.99 8.89 -13.58
C PRO A 104 -10.61 9.59 -13.56
N PRO A 105 -10.49 10.76 -14.22
CA PRO A 105 -9.23 11.48 -14.32
C PRO A 105 -8.72 11.85 -12.94
N LEU A 106 -7.54 11.33 -12.59
CA LEU A 106 -6.91 11.64 -11.32
C LEU A 106 -6.48 13.11 -11.29
N LYS A 107 -6.92 13.80 -10.24
CA LYS A 107 -6.48 15.16 -9.95
C LYS A 107 -5.02 15.13 -9.50
N LEU A 108 -4.12 15.65 -10.33
CA LEU A 108 -2.68 15.65 -10.08
C LEU A 108 -2.22 17.00 -9.53
N ALA A 109 -1.53 16.98 -8.39
CA ALA A 109 -0.81 18.13 -7.86
C ALA A 109 0.68 17.80 -7.83
N HIS A 110 1.50 18.69 -8.41
CA HIS A 110 2.96 18.56 -8.39
C HIS A 110 3.52 19.29 -7.17
N PHE A 111 4.43 18.63 -6.45
CA PHE A 111 5.16 19.24 -5.35
C PHE A 111 6.66 19.13 -5.62
N GLU A 112 7.36 20.26 -5.52
CA GLU A 112 8.81 20.25 -5.36
C GLU A 112 9.15 19.68 -3.97
N VAL A 113 10.27 18.94 -3.86
CA VAL A 113 10.64 18.23 -2.63
C VAL A 113 10.70 19.17 -1.43
N ASP A 114 11.28 20.36 -1.59
CA ASP A 114 11.39 21.35 -0.52
C ASP A 114 10.04 21.93 -0.10
N ALA A 115 9.09 22.06 -1.04
CA ALA A 115 7.74 22.52 -0.77
C ALA A 115 6.91 21.41 -0.09
N PHE A 116 7.12 20.15 -0.47
CA PHE A 116 6.47 18.99 0.14
C PHE A 116 6.89 18.82 1.60
N VAL A 117 8.20 18.91 1.90
CA VAL A 117 8.72 18.81 3.28
C VAL A 117 8.14 19.92 4.16
N LYS A 118 8.03 21.15 3.63
CA LYS A 118 7.38 22.26 4.34
C LYS A 118 5.89 22.02 4.56
N ALA A 119 5.19 21.48 3.57
CA ALA A 119 3.75 21.19 3.65
C ALA A 119 3.41 20.02 4.60
N LEU A 120 4.40 19.17 4.91
CA LEU A 120 4.31 18.06 5.88
C LEU A 120 4.91 18.41 7.25
N ALA A 121 5.14 19.69 7.55
CA ALA A 121 5.64 20.09 8.85
C ALA A 121 4.76 19.49 9.98
N PRO A 122 5.36 18.99 11.07
CA PRO A 122 4.65 18.26 12.12
C PRO A 122 3.54 19.07 12.79
N GLU A 123 3.60 20.40 12.67
CA GLU A 123 2.63 21.36 13.21
C GLU A 123 1.30 21.36 12.44
N ASP A 124 1.33 21.14 11.12
CA ASP A 124 0.17 21.20 10.22
C ASP A 124 -0.27 19.82 9.68
N GLY A 125 0.62 18.82 9.74
CA GLY A 125 0.37 17.48 9.23
C GLY A 125 -0.08 17.48 7.76
N PHE A 126 -1.10 16.70 7.42
CA PHE A 126 -1.63 16.65 6.05
C PHE A 126 -2.60 17.78 5.70
N LYS A 127 -2.88 18.73 6.60
CA LYS A 127 -3.84 19.81 6.33
C LYS A 127 -3.33 20.76 5.24
N GLY A 128 -2.06 21.15 5.31
CA GLY A 128 -1.43 22.00 4.30
C GLY A 128 -1.40 21.34 2.92
N LEU A 129 -1.05 20.05 2.87
CA LEU A 129 -1.07 19.25 1.65
C LEU A 129 -2.49 19.17 1.05
N ARG A 130 -3.50 18.87 1.87
CA ARG A 130 -4.91 18.81 1.43
C ARG A 130 -5.41 20.14 0.91
N ALA A 131 -5.11 21.24 1.61
CA ALA A 131 -5.49 22.58 1.18
C ALA A 131 -4.87 22.95 -0.17
N GLN A 132 -3.59 22.63 -0.39
CA GLN A 132 -2.92 22.87 -1.66
C GLN A 132 -3.46 22.00 -2.79
N VAL A 133 -3.74 20.71 -2.53
CA VAL A 133 -4.35 19.82 -3.53
C VAL A 133 -5.76 20.30 -3.88
N LEU A 134 -6.56 20.75 -2.90
CA LEU A 134 -7.88 21.34 -3.15
C LEU A 134 -7.79 22.64 -3.96
N SER A 135 -6.87 23.54 -3.61
CA SER A 135 -6.68 24.80 -4.34
C SER A 135 -6.14 24.61 -5.75
N ALA A 136 -5.25 23.63 -5.97
CA ALA A 136 -4.69 23.32 -7.28
C ALA A 136 -5.72 22.65 -8.21
N THR A 137 -6.81 22.12 -7.65
CA THR A 137 -7.80 21.32 -8.40
C THR A 137 -9.16 22.00 -8.56
N GLY A 138 -9.23 23.31 -8.32
CA GLY A 138 -10.36 24.17 -8.63
C GLY A 138 -11.66 23.79 -7.92
N GLN A 139 -11.81 24.23 -6.68
CA GLN A 139 -13.09 24.59 -6.08
C GLN A 139 -12.99 26.00 -5.51
#